data_AF-D4VSA0-F1
#
_entry.id   AF-D4VSA0-F1
#
_cell.length_a   1.000
_cell.length_b   1.000
_cell.length_c   1.000
_cell.angle_alpha   90.00
_cell.angle_beta   90.00
_cell.angle_gamma   90.00
#
_symmetry.space_group_name_H-M   'P 1'
#
loop_
_entity.id
_entity.type
_entity.pdbx_description
1 polymer ?
#
loop_
_entity_poly.entity_id
_entity_poly.type
_entity_poly.pdbx_seq_one_letter_code
_entity_poly.pdbx_strand_id
1 'polypeptide(L)'
;MTPKELKSEFYRLACTFYVSPGNERTYVVLSGLNENMPESEAAFKLAKDGLTNRLRTERIIKGDIIWSYINAQDLGQNVDPRIKLYNDIQNMTLKDIADFQKQWVKGRTYVYYILGDKKDLELDKLKAVGLIEELTQEQIFGY
;
A
#
# COMPACT_ATOMS: atom_id res chain seq x y z
N MET A 1 25.89 7.72 6.81
CA MET A 1 24.96 7.06 5.89
C MET A 1 25.07 7.72 4.54
N THR A 2 25.53 6.99 3.54
CA THR A 2 25.74 7.49 2.17
C THR A 2 24.43 7.46 1.36
N PRO A 3 24.28 8.26 0.29
CA PRO A 3 23.11 8.23 -0.59
C PRO A 3 22.79 6.84 -1.18
N LYS A 4 23.82 5.99 -1.33
CA LYS A 4 23.69 4.62 -1.87
C LYS A 4 23.15 3.64 -0.84
N GLU A 5 23.62 3.72 0.40
CA GLU A 5 23.08 2.95 1.54
C GLU A 5 21.64 3.39 1.86
N LEU A 6 21.37 4.69 1.79
CA LEU A 6 20.03 5.25 1.96
C LEU A 6 19.06 4.73 0.88
N LYS A 7 19.46 4.74 -0.40
CA LYS A 7 18.65 4.19 -1.50
C LYS A 7 18.35 2.68 -1.34
N SER A 8 19.28 1.91 -0.75
CA SER A 8 19.09 0.50 -0.43
C SER A 8 18.08 0.29 0.72
N GLU A 9 18.12 1.12 1.76
CA GLU A 9 17.14 1.11 2.84
C GLU A 9 15.73 1.51 2.34
N PHE A 10 15.65 2.50 1.43
CA PHE A 10 14.39 2.86 0.76
C PHE A 10 13.83 1.74 -0.14
N TYR A 11 14.69 0.95 -0.78
CA TYR A 11 14.27 -0.23 -1.55
C TYR A 11 13.74 -1.36 -0.63
N ARG A 12 14.26 -1.45 0.60
CA ARG A 12 13.74 -2.35 1.66
C ARG A 12 12.38 -1.89 2.20
N LEU A 13 12.14 -0.58 2.21
CA LEU A 13 10.92 0.06 2.72
C LEU A 13 9.85 0.25 1.63
N ALA A 14 10.01 -0.33 0.44
CA ALA A 14 9.26 -0.06 -0.81
C ALA A 14 7.73 -0.23 -0.71
N CYS A 15 7.09 0.69 0.01
CA CYS A 15 5.67 0.64 0.27
C CYS A 15 4.90 1.26 -0.88
N THR A 16 4.19 0.44 -1.65
CA THR A 16 3.10 0.93 -2.49
C THR A 16 1.78 0.49 -1.89
N PHE A 17 0.89 1.45 -1.69
CA PHE A 17 -0.47 1.24 -1.19
C PHE A 17 -1.42 1.46 -2.36
N TYR A 18 -2.16 0.42 -2.71
CA TYR A 18 -3.16 0.44 -3.76
C TYR A 18 -4.48 -0.06 -3.18
N VAL A 19 -5.53 0.75 -3.28
CA VAL A 19 -6.88 0.35 -2.94
C VAL A 19 -7.75 0.48 -4.18
N SER A 20 -8.38 -0.62 -4.57
CA SER A 20 -9.32 -0.68 -5.67
C SER A 20 -10.64 -1.25 -5.16
N PRO A 21 -11.61 -0.38 -4.83
CA PRO A 21 -12.94 -0.84 -4.46
C PRO A 21 -13.68 -1.33 -5.72
N GLY A 22 -14.12 -2.58 -5.70
CA GLY A 22 -15.11 -3.12 -6.63
C GLY A 22 -16.49 -3.23 -5.97
N ASN A 23 -17.51 -3.52 -6.77
CA ASN A 23 -18.92 -3.57 -6.31
C ASN A 23 -19.19 -4.60 -5.20
N GLU A 24 -18.37 -5.67 -5.14
CA GLU A 24 -18.55 -6.77 -4.17
C GLU A 24 -17.33 -6.96 -3.25
N ARG A 25 -16.14 -6.49 -3.67
CA ARG A 25 -14.88 -6.68 -2.94
C ARG A 25 -13.97 -5.47 -3.14
N THR A 26 -13.34 -5.04 -2.04
CA THR A 26 -12.29 -4.02 -2.07
C THR A 26 -10.94 -4.69 -2.01
N TYR A 27 -10.13 -4.47 -3.05
CA TYR A 27 -8.76 -4.94 -3.10
C TYR A 27 -7.87 -3.93 -2.39
N VAL A 28 -7.20 -4.36 -1.33
CA VAL A 28 -6.17 -3.58 -0.65
C VAL A 28 -4.84 -4.30 -0.86
N VAL A 29 -3.97 -3.71 -1.66
CA VAL A 29 -2.61 -4.19 -1.90
C VAL A 29 -1.65 -3.28 -1.15
N LEU A 30 -1.06 -3.82 -0.09
CA LEU A 30 0.10 -3.24 0.58
C LEU A 30 1.32 -4.05 0.15
N SER A 31 2.23 -3.42 -0.56
CA SER A 31 3.59 -3.94 -0.68
C SER A 31 4.51 -3.16 0.26
N GLY A 32 5.68 -3.70 0.59
CA GLY A 32 6.77 -2.97 1.27
C GLY A 32 6.68 -2.76 2.78
N LEU A 33 5.51 -2.86 3.41
CA LEU A 33 5.41 -2.84 4.87
C LEU A 33 5.70 -4.25 5.38
N ASN A 34 6.98 -4.54 5.60
CA ASN A 34 7.44 -5.85 6.06
C ASN A 34 6.84 -6.17 7.45
N GLU A 35 6.54 -7.44 7.74
CA GLU A 35 6.18 -7.90 9.09
C GLU A 35 7.23 -7.50 10.14
N ASN A 36 8.48 -7.40 9.69
CA ASN A 36 9.63 -6.93 10.46
C ASN A 36 10.14 -5.60 9.89
N MET A 37 9.28 -4.58 9.91
CA MET A 37 9.62 -3.22 9.48
C MET A 37 10.77 -2.66 10.35
N PRO A 38 11.94 -2.32 9.76
CA PRO A 38 13.00 -1.65 10.51
C PRO A 38 12.57 -0.20 10.81
N GLU A 39 12.67 0.21 12.07
CA GLU A 39 12.37 1.57 12.49
C GLU A 39 13.61 2.47 12.22
N SER A 40 13.42 3.56 11.47
CA SER A 40 14.49 4.51 11.15
C SER A 40 13.94 5.93 11.12
N GLU A 41 14.32 6.73 12.11
CA GLU A 41 13.90 8.13 12.23
C GLU A 41 14.36 8.98 11.04
N ALA A 42 15.56 8.70 10.52
CA ALA A 42 16.11 9.40 9.36
C ALA A 42 15.30 9.10 8.07
N ALA A 43 14.93 7.84 7.85
CA ALA A 43 14.12 7.45 6.70
C ALA A 43 12.68 8.00 6.82
N PHE A 44 12.10 7.94 8.02
CA PHE A 44 10.80 8.53 8.31
C PHE A 44 10.76 10.02 8.02
N LYS A 45 11.72 10.80 8.54
CA LYS A 45 11.77 12.24 8.32
C LYS A 45 11.86 12.58 6.83
N LEU A 46 12.71 11.88 6.08
CA LEU A 46 12.84 12.12 4.63
C LEU A 46 11.55 11.77 3.88
N ALA A 47 10.88 10.67 4.22
CA ALA A 47 9.60 10.29 3.62
C ALA A 47 8.50 11.32 3.94
N LYS A 48 8.43 11.79 5.19
CA LYS A 48 7.52 12.84 5.65
C LYS A 48 7.75 14.17 4.92
N ASP A 49 9.01 14.57 4.78
CA ASP A 49 9.38 15.79 4.03
C ASP A 49 9.02 15.66 2.54
N GLY A 50 9.30 14.50 1.93
CA GLY A 50 8.94 14.21 0.54
C GLY A 50 7.43 14.22 0.29
N LEU A 51 6.65 13.59 1.18
CA LEU A 51 5.19 13.60 1.13
C LEU A 51 4.64 15.01 1.31
N THR A 52 5.15 15.77 2.27
CA THR A 52 4.75 17.17 2.50
C THR A 52 4.99 18.03 1.27
N ASN A 53 6.16 17.89 0.64
CA ASN A 53 6.49 18.63 -0.58
C ASN A 53 5.59 18.24 -1.75
N ARG A 54 5.29 16.95 -1.92
CA ARG A 54 4.35 16.48 -2.95
C ARG A 54 2.96 17.07 -2.74
N LEU A 55 2.41 17.01 -1.52
CA LEU A 55 1.08 17.59 -1.23
C LEU A 55 1.02 19.11 -1.50
N ARG A 56 2.14 19.83 -1.31
CA ARG A 56 2.23 21.27 -1.63
C ARG A 56 2.22 21.57 -3.13
N THR A 57 2.82 20.71 -3.94
CA THR A 57 2.99 20.94 -5.39
C THR A 57 1.90 20.27 -6.23
N GLU A 58 1.28 19.21 -5.73
CA GLU A 58 0.26 18.43 -6.42
C GLU A 58 -1.00 19.27 -6.68
N ARG A 59 -1.57 19.10 -7.88
CA ARG A 59 -2.76 19.82 -8.34
C ARG A 59 -3.71 18.82 -8.97
N ILE A 60 -4.99 18.94 -8.64
CA ILE A 60 -6.05 18.26 -9.38
C ILE A 60 -6.28 19.07 -10.64
N ILE A 61 -5.97 18.48 -11.81
CA ILE A 61 -6.20 19.13 -13.09
C ILE A 61 -7.67 18.95 -13.52
N LYS A 62 -8.12 19.74 -14.49
CA LYS A 62 -9.54 19.78 -14.92
C LYS A 62 -10.14 18.40 -15.21
N GLY A 63 -9.37 17.50 -15.83
CA GLY A 63 -9.82 16.14 -16.16
C GLY A 63 -10.10 15.26 -14.92
N ASP A 64 -9.46 15.58 -13.79
CA ASP A 64 -9.51 14.75 -12.58
C ASP A 64 -10.43 15.32 -11.50
N ILE A 65 -10.99 16.54 -11.68
CA ILE A 65 -11.84 17.19 -10.67
C ILE A 65 -13.06 16.33 -10.33
N ILE A 66 -13.74 15.80 -11.36
CA ILE A 66 -14.95 14.99 -11.18
C ILE A 66 -14.62 13.71 -10.41
N TRP A 67 -13.58 13.00 -10.83
CA TRP A 67 -13.16 11.76 -10.16
C TRP A 67 -12.68 12.01 -8.74
N SER A 68 -11.92 13.09 -8.51
CA SER A 68 -11.47 13.45 -7.16
C SER A 68 -12.65 13.76 -6.24
N TYR A 69 -13.70 14.39 -6.74
CA TYR A 69 -14.90 14.68 -5.97
C TYR A 69 -15.69 13.41 -5.64
N ILE A 70 -15.94 12.56 -6.63
CA ILE A 70 -16.66 11.29 -6.44
C ILE A 70 -15.92 10.41 -5.44
N ASN A 71 -14.60 10.24 -5.59
CA ASN A 71 -13.79 9.46 -4.66
C ASN A 71 -13.85 10.00 -3.23
N ALA A 72 -13.93 11.32 -3.04
CA ALA A 72 -14.10 11.91 -1.72
C ALA A 72 -15.48 11.58 -1.13
N GLN A 73 -16.54 11.67 -1.94
CA GLN A 73 -17.91 11.35 -1.52
C GLN A 73 -18.08 9.85 -1.20
N ASP A 74 -17.46 8.96 -1.96
CA ASP A 74 -17.46 7.51 -1.69
C ASP A 74 -16.80 7.18 -0.34
N LEU A 75 -15.85 8.01 0.10
CA LEU A 75 -15.22 7.95 1.43
C LEU A 75 -15.97 8.76 2.51
N GLY A 76 -17.17 9.26 2.20
CA GLY A 76 -17.99 10.07 3.10
C GLY A 76 -17.41 11.45 3.41
N GLN A 77 -16.50 11.96 2.56
CA GLN A 77 -15.85 13.26 2.74
C GLN A 77 -16.53 14.34 1.89
N ASN A 78 -16.91 15.44 2.54
CA ASN A 78 -17.52 16.61 1.86
C ASN A 78 -16.51 17.69 1.46
N VAL A 79 -15.23 17.43 1.70
CA VAL A 79 -14.12 18.33 1.38
C VAL A 79 -12.97 17.53 0.79
N ASP A 80 -12.03 18.23 0.17
CA ASP A 80 -10.82 17.61 -0.35
C ASP A 80 -10.03 16.89 0.77
N PRO A 81 -9.88 15.56 0.73
CA PRO A 81 -9.23 14.78 1.78
C PRO A 81 -7.74 15.14 1.94
N ARG A 82 -7.12 15.75 0.93
CA ARG A 82 -5.70 16.16 0.97
C ARG A 82 -5.45 17.25 2.00
N ILE A 83 -6.45 18.07 2.33
CA ILE A 83 -6.35 19.11 3.36
C ILE A 83 -6.11 18.48 4.73
N LYS A 84 -6.95 17.50 5.09
CA LYS A 84 -6.82 16.75 6.34
C LYS A 84 -5.48 16.02 6.39
N LEU A 85 -5.13 15.31 5.31
CA LEU A 85 -3.87 14.59 5.22
C LEU A 85 -2.67 15.53 5.43
N TYR A 86 -2.66 16.71 4.79
CA TYR A 86 -1.57 17.68 4.95
C TYR A 86 -1.39 18.15 6.40
N ASN A 87 -2.49 18.37 7.13
CA ASN A 87 -2.45 18.77 8.53
C ASN A 87 -2.00 17.62 9.44
N ASP A 88 -2.53 16.42 9.22
CA ASP A 88 -2.21 15.23 10.01
C ASP A 88 -0.73 14.87 9.92
N ILE A 89 -0.13 14.92 8.72
CA ILE A 89 1.28 14.55 8.54
C ILE A 89 2.23 15.49 9.30
N GLN A 90 1.85 16.74 9.59
CA GLN A 90 2.72 17.67 10.33
C GLN A 90 3.07 17.14 11.72
N ASN A 91 2.10 16.49 12.37
CA ASN A 91 2.23 15.95 13.74
C ASN A 91 2.52 14.45 13.77
N MET A 92 2.46 13.76 12.63
CA MET A 92 2.77 12.33 12.53
C MET A 92 4.20 12.03 12.97
N THR A 93 4.37 10.91 13.66
CA THR A 93 5.63 10.39 14.20
C THR A 93 5.93 9.00 13.65
N LEU A 94 7.19 8.55 13.79
CA LEU A 94 7.58 7.17 13.46
C LEU A 94 6.78 6.14 14.29
N LYS A 95 6.42 6.49 15.53
CA LYS A 95 5.59 5.63 16.39
C LYS A 95 4.22 5.34 15.76
N ASP A 96 3.58 6.33 15.14
CA ASP A 96 2.28 6.14 14.48
C ASP A 96 2.37 5.11 13.34
N ILE A 97 3.48 5.13 12.59
CA ILE A 97 3.76 4.15 11.53
C ILE A 97 4.01 2.76 12.13
N ALA A 98 4.81 2.68 13.19
CA ALA A 98 5.12 1.43 13.87
C ALA A 98 3.87 0.80 14.51
N ASP A 99 3.00 1.60 15.11
CA ASP A 99 1.74 1.15 15.69
C ASP A 99 0.78 0.66 14.60
N PHE A 100 0.67 1.39 13.48
CA PHE A 100 -0.13 0.95 12.32
C PHE A 100 0.37 -0.41 11.81
N GLN A 101 1.69 -0.57 11.64
CA GLN A 101 2.29 -1.82 11.19
C GLN A 101 1.99 -2.97 12.16
N LYS A 102 2.14 -2.73 13.47
CA LYS A 102 1.88 -3.75 14.51
C LYS A 102 0.40 -4.16 14.54
N GLN A 103 -0.52 -3.22 14.37
CA GLN A 103 -1.96 -3.47 14.45
C GLN A 103 -2.53 -4.11 13.19
N TRP A 104 -2.07 -3.68 12.02
CA TRP A 104 -2.73 -3.99 10.75
C TRP A 104 -1.94 -4.89 9.83
N VAL A 105 -0.63 -5.05 10.05
CA VAL A 105 0.27 -5.81 9.16
C VAL A 105 0.93 -7.00 9.86
N LYS A 106 1.49 -6.80 11.05
CA LYS A 106 2.23 -7.86 11.75
C LYS A 106 1.33 -9.02 12.16
N GLY A 107 1.73 -10.24 11.84
CA GLY A 107 1.03 -11.46 12.26
C GLY A 107 -0.32 -11.68 11.59
N ARG A 108 -0.56 -11.00 10.47
CA ARG A 108 -1.75 -11.24 9.63
C ARG A 108 -1.51 -12.44 8.72
N THR A 109 -2.58 -13.20 8.49
CA THR A 109 -2.58 -14.23 7.46
C THR A 109 -2.79 -13.57 6.10
N TYR A 110 -1.81 -13.73 5.21
CA TYR A 110 -1.86 -13.23 3.85
C TYR A 110 -2.31 -14.32 2.89
N VAL A 111 -3.20 -13.98 1.97
CA VAL A 111 -3.53 -14.80 0.80
C VAL A 111 -2.75 -14.25 -0.38
N TYR A 112 -1.89 -15.08 -0.97
CA TYR A 112 -1.11 -14.71 -2.14
C TYR A 112 -1.80 -15.23 -3.41
N TYR A 113 -2.05 -14.33 -4.36
CA TYR A 113 -2.53 -14.70 -5.68
C TYR A 113 -1.34 -14.78 -6.64
N ILE A 114 -1.12 -15.94 -7.24
CA ILE A 114 -0.07 -16.17 -8.22
C ILE A 114 -0.74 -16.34 -9.58
N LEU A 115 -0.42 -15.44 -10.52
CA LEU A 115 -0.92 -15.48 -11.89
C LEU A 115 0.26 -15.72 -12.83
N GLY A 116 0.23 -16.83 -13.59
CA GLY A 116 1.30 -17.21 -14.51
C GLY A 116 1.01 -18.54 -15.21
N ASP A 117 1.89 -18.94 -16.15
CA ASP A 117 1.81 -20.27 -16.76
C ASP A 117 2.20 -21.32 -15.72
N LYS A 118 1.33 -22.31 -15.52
CA LYS A 118 1.52 -23.40 -14.57
C LYS A 118 2.81 -24.19 -14.80
N LYS A 119 3.28 -24.25 -16.05
CA LYS A 119 4.53 -24.95 -16.41
C LYS A 119 5.76 -24.31 -15.79
N ASP A 120 5.72 -23.01 -15.55
CA ASP A 120 6.83 -22.24 -14.98
C ASP A 120 6.76 -22.18 -13.45
N LEU A 121 5.74 -22.79 -12.83
CA LEU A 121 5.53 -22.79 -11.39
C LEU A 121 5.99 -24.10 -10.74
N GLU A 122 6.90 -23.99 -9.78
CA GLU A 122 7.34 -25.11 -8.94
C GLU A 122 6.33 -25.37 -7.80
N LEU A 123 5.19 -25.99 -8.12
CA LEU A 123 4.08 -26.19 -7.17
C LEU A 123 4.47 -26.92 -5.88
N ASP A 124 5.41 -27.86 -5.95
CA ASP A 124 5.85 -28.58 -4.75
C ASP A 124 6.65 -27.69 -3.78
N LYS A 125 7.38 -26.70 -4.30
CA LYS A 125 8.02 -25.67 -3.44
C LYS A 125 6.97 -24.75 -2.82
N LEU A 126 5.93 -24.40 -3.56
CA LEU A 126 4.86 -23.53 -3.07
C LEU A 126 4.05 -24.19 -1.94
N LYS A 127 3.83 -25.51 -1.99
CA LYS A 127 3.15 -26.26 -0.92
C LYS A 127 3.90 -26.21 0.41
N ALA A 128 5.22 -26.05 0.37
CA ALA A 128 6.03 -25.88 1.58
C ALA A 128 5.81 -24.51 2.26
N VAL A 129 5.30 -23.52 1.52
CA VAL A 129 5.02 -22.17 2.03
C VAL A 129 3.59 -22.05 2.58
N GLY A 130 2.63 -22.78 2.00
CA GLY A 130 1.25 -22.78 2.47
C GLY A 130 0.32 -23.66 1.66
N LEU A 131 -0.96 -23.67 2.04
CA LEU A 131 -2.01 -24.35 1.29
C LEU A 131 -2.21 -23.67 -0.07
N ILE A 132 -2.28 -24.48 -1.13
CA ILE A 132 -2.54 -24.00 -2.49
C ILE A 132 -3.95 -24.38 -2.87
N GLU A 133 -4.73 -23.38 -3.28
CA GLU A 133 -6.04 -23.56 -3.91
C GLU A 133 -5.93 -23.11 -5.38
N GLU A 134 -6.24 -24.01 -6.30
CA GLU A 134 -6.26 -23.72 -7.73
C GLU A 134 -7.67 -23.27 -8.11
N LEU A 135 -7.79 -22.04 -8.61
CA LEU A 135 -9.06 -21.47 -9.05
C LEU A 135 -9.29 -21.77 -10.53
N THR A 136 -10.49 -22.24 -10.85
CA THR A 136 -10.97 -22.43 -12.23
C THR A 136 -11.38 -21.10 -12.87
N GLN A 137 -11.52 -21.10 -14.20
CA GLN A 137 -11.98 -19.93 -14.93
C GLN A 137 -13.42 -19.55 -14.53
N GLU A 138 -14.32 -20.54 -14.37
CA GLU A 138 -15.67 -20.31 -13.87
C GLU A 138 -15.65 -19.67 -12.47
N GLN A 139 -14.76 -20.07 -11.57
CA GLN A 139 -14.66 -19.50 -10.21
C GLN A 139 -14.15 -18.05 -10.20
N ILE A 140 -13.31 -17.68 -11.17
CA ILE A 140 -12.75 -16.31 -11.26
C ILE A 140 -13.70 -15.38 -12.01
N PHE A 141 -14.30 -15.84 -13.12
CA PHE A 141 -15.02 -15.00 -14.07
C PHE A 141 -16.53 -15.27 -14.14
N GLY A 142 -17.01 -16.35 -13.52
CA GLY A 142 -18.43 -16.66 -13.41
C GLY A 142 -19.07 -17.32 -14.63
N TYR A 143 -18.28 -17.78 -15.61
CA TYR A 143 -18.74 -18.46 -16.82
C TYR A 143 -17.71 -19.45 -17.36
#